data_AF-A0A158KQA6-F1
#
_entry.id   AF-A0A158KQA6-F1
#
_cell.length_a   1.000
_cell.length_b   1.000
_cell.length_c   1.000
_cell.angle_alpha   90.00
_cell.angle_beta   90.00
_cell.angle_gamma   90.00
#
_symmetry.space_group_name_H-M   'P 1'
#
loop_
_entity.id
_entity.type
_entity.pdbx_description
1 polymer ?
#
loop_
_entity_poly.entity_id
_entity_poly.type
_entity_poly.pdbx_seq_one_letter_code
_entity_poly.pdbx_strand_id
1 'polypeptide(L)'
;MAQGRDDFDDDDEAFESFPDPEVARLVLELDWTITRRRRSGAMHHLVERRSVPLPVKPSHIELRVLTALAQAYGSALLQGADFEPVLDCIAEWGAVVLVQRSLWGERSDDLRLAARLLAARVPFEILCGTWPEVFMAQGQAELQEFRPQPPKSSMASDGEEGGDD
;
A
#
# COMPACT_ATOMS: atom_id res chain seq x y z
N MET A 1 45.56 1.98 31.81
CA MET A 1 45.63 3.20 30.98
C MET A 1 45.70 2.70 29.53
N ALA A 2 44.78 2.90 28.60
CA ALA A 2 43.56 3.70 28.49
C ALA A 2 42.58 3.03 27.49
N GLN A 3 41.29 3.41 27.59
CA GLN A 3 40.15 3.05 26.73
C GLN A 3 40.02 3.95 25.48
N GLY A 4 39.13 3.56 24.55
CA GLY A 4 38.46 4.40 23.53
C GLY A 4 38.49 3.72 22.15
N ARG A 5 37.48 2.94 21.72
CA ARG A 5 36.09 3.24 21.27
C ARG A 5 36.04 4.14 20.02
N ASP A 6 35.56 3.54 18.93
CA ASP A 6 34.77 4.04 17.78
C ASP A 6 34.41 2.74 17.02
N ASP A 7 33.28 2.04 17.20
CA ASP A 7 31.89 2.39 16.85
C ASP A 7 31.78 3.35 15.67
N PHE A 8 31.20 2.85 14.57
CA PHE A 8 30.29 3.48 13.61
C PHE A 8 30.50 2.98 12.17
N ASP A 9 29.38 2.52 11.62
CA ASP A 9 29.02 2.37 10.21
C ASP A 9 29.58 1.17 9.44
N ASP A 10 28.87 0.04 9.55
CA ASP A 10 28.80 -0.97 8.48
C ASP A 10 27.35 -1.49 8.35
N ASP A 11 26.39 -0.55 8.44
CA ASP A 11 24.94 -0.80 8.36
C ASP A 11 24.34 -0.30 7.02
N ASP A 12 25.17 -0.23 5.97
CA ASP A 12 24.79 0.28 4.64
C ASP A 12 24.72 -0.79 3.54
N GLU A 13 24.95 -2.08 3.84
CA GLU A 13 24.87 -3.16 2.83
C GLU A 13 23.53 -3.94 2.81
N ALA A 14 22.54 -3.56 3.63
CA ALA A 14 21.28 -4.30 3.70
C ALA A 14 20.29 -4.01 2.54
N PHE A 15 20.55 -2.99 1.72
CA PHE A 15 19.60 -2.53 0.69
C PHE A 15 19.96 -2.93 -0.76
N GLU A 16 21.14 -3.52 -1.00
CA GLU A 16 21.60 -3.91 -2.34
C GLU A 16 21.68 -5.43 -2.57
N SER A 17 21.07 -6.24 -1.70
CA SER A 17 20.84 -7.64 -2.04
C SER A 17 19.88 -7.69 -3.22
N PHE A 18 20.38 -8.08 -4.40
CA PHE A 18 19.57 -8.29 -5.59
C PHE A 18 18.32 -9.08 -5.21
N PRO A 19 17.11 -8.65 -5.63
CA PRO A 19 15.89 -9.36 -5.26
C PRO A 19 16.04 -10.82 -5.66
N ASP A 20 15.82 -11.71 -4.69
CA ASP A 20 15.95 -13.14 -4.87
C ASP A 20 15.33 -13.54 -6.22
N PRO A 21 16.11 -14.17 -7.12
CA PRO A 21 15.63 -14.50 -8.46
C PRO A 21 14.37 -15.37 -8.44
N GLU A 22 14.12 -16.11 -7.36
CA GLU A 22 12.87 -16.84 -7.15
C GLU A 22 11.69 -15.88 -6.89
N VAL A 23 11.85 -14.92 -5.98
CA VAL A 23 10.85 -13.88 -5.70
C VAL A 23 10.54 -13.08 -6.96
N ALA A 24 11.56 -12.70 -7.73
CA ALA A 24 11.34 -11.96 -8.98
C ALA A 24 10.49 -12.75 -9.99
N ARG A 25 10.72 -14.07 -10.12
CA ARG A 25 9.92 -14.94 -10.98
C ARG A 25 8.48 -15.05 -10.48
N LEU A 26 8.30 -15.24 -9.18
CA LEU A 26 6.97 -15.30 -8.56
C LEU A 26 6.18 -14.01 -8.76
N VAL A 27 6.83 -12.85 -8.59
CA VAL A 27 6.20 -11.54 -8.82
C VAL A 27 5.78 -11.36 -10.27
N LEU A 28 6.60 -11.80 -11.24
CA LEU A 28 6.22 -11.76 -12.66
C LEU A 28 5.01 -12.68 -12.95
N GLU A 29 4.96 -13.85 -12.33
CA GLU A 29 3.83 -14.77 -12.48
C GLU A 29 2.55 -14.23 -11.82
N LEU A 30 2.66 -13.57 -10.67
CA LEU A 30 1.57 -12.85 -10.02
C LEU A 30 1.08 -11.68 -10.88
N ASP A 31 1.99 -10.84 -11.40
CA ASP A 31 1.65 -9.73 -12.31
C ASP A 31 0.82 -10.22 -13.50
N TRP A 32 1.27 -11.31 -14.13
CA TRP A 32 0.57 -11.91 -15.25
C TRP A 32 -0.79 -12.52 -14.86
N THR A 33 -0.86 -13.19 -13.72
CA THR A 33 -2.09 -13.79 -13.19
C THR A 33 -3.14 -12.71 -12.89
N ILE A 34 -2.77 -11.65 -12.18
CA ILE A 34 -3.66 -10.53 -11.87
C ILE A 34 -4.08 -9.82 -13.17
N THR A 35 -3.14 -9.55 -14.08
CA THR A 35 -3.43 -8.94 -15.39
C THR A 35 -4.44 -9.77 -16.17
N ARG A 36 -4.30 -11.10 -16.18
CA ARG A 36 -5.22 -12.02 -16.85
C ARG A 36 -6.61 -11.97 -16.23
N ARG A 37 -6.72 -12.05 -14.89
CA ARG A 37 -8.00 -11.98 -14.17
C ARG A 37 -8.72 -10.65 -14.44
N ARG A 38 -8.00 -9.53 -14.33
CA ARG A 38 -8.53 -8.19 -14.63
C ARG A 38 -9.03 -8.07 -16.06
N ARG A 39 -8.29 -8.61 -17.04
CA ARG A 39 -8.72 -8.60 -18.44
C ARG A 39 -10.00 -9.41 -18.65
N SER A 40 -10.11 -10.58 -18.02
CA SER A 40 -11.32 -11.40 -18.07
C SER A 40 -12.51 -10.68 -17.43
N GLY A 41 -12.32 -10.07 -16.25
CA GLY A 41 -13.35 -9.27 -15.59
C GLY A 41 -13.77 -8.04 -16.40
N ALA A 42 -12.81 -7.33 -17.01
CA ALA A 42 -13.10 -6.19 -17.87
C ALA A 42 -13.97 -6.57 -19.09
N MET A 43 -13.74 -7.73 -19.69
CA MET A 43 -14.60 -8.25 -20.76
C MET A 43 -16.04 -8.47 -20.27
N HIS A 44 -16.21 -9.00 -19.06
CA HIS A 44 -17.52 -9.16 -18.44
C HIS A 44 -18.22 -7.82 -18.23
N HIS A 45 -17.52 -6.81 -17.68
CA HIS A 45 -18.07 -5.47 -17.49
C HIS A 45 -18.44 -4.76 -18.80
N LEU A 46 -17.66 -4.96 -19.88
CA LEU A 46 -17.99 -4.41 -21.20
C LEU A 46 -19.28 -4.99 -21.76
N VAL A 47 -19.49 -6.30 -21.58
CA VAL A 47 -20.75 -6.98 -21.97
C VAL A 47 -21.92 -6.45 -21.13
N GLU A 48 -21.71 -6.21 -19.84
CA GLU A 48 -22.71 -5.64 -18.92
C GLU A 48 -22.88 -4.11 -19.02
N ARG A 49 -22.12 -3.42 -19.89
CA ARG A 49 -22.06 -1.94 -19.99
C ARG A 49 -21.75 -1.23 -18.66
N ARG A 50 -20.94 -1.84 -17.81
CA ARG A 50 -20.41 -1.24 -16.58
C ARG A 50 -19.04 -0.62 -16.83
N SER A 51 -18.69 0.40 -16.06
CA SER A 51 -17.33 0.96 -16.08
C SER A 51 -16.32 -0.09 -15.61
N VAL A 52 -15.20 -0.21 -16.32
CA VAL A 52 -14.08 -1.06 -15.88
C VAL A 52 -13.43 -0.36 -14.68
N PRO A 53 -13.43 -0.95 -13.49
CA PRO A 53 -13.10 -0.21 -12.27
C PRO A 53 -11.59 -0.05 -12.04
N LEU A 54 -10.73 -0.94 -12.60
CA LEU A 54 -9.29 -0.94 -12.34
C LEU A 54 -8.44 -1.02 -13.62
N PRO A 55 -7.24 -0.40 -13.64
CA PRO A 55 -6.25 -0.62 -14.67
C PRO A 55 -5.88 -2.11 -14.81
N VAL A 56 -5.81 -2.59 -16.05
CA VAL A 56 -5.51 -4.00 -16.35
C VAL A 56 -4.15 -4.42 -15.82
N LYS A 57 -3.15 -3.54 -15.90
CA LYS A 57 -1.80 -3.80 -15.39
C LYS A 57 -1.65 -3.30 -13.95
N PRO A 58 -1.11 -4.11 -13.02
CA PRO A 58 -0.74 -3.67 -11.67
C PRO A 58 0.13 -2.41 -11.66
N SER A 59 -0.17 -1.51 -10.72
CA SER A 59 0.65 -0.30 -10.51
C SER A 59 1.98 -0.63 -9.81
N HIS A 60 2.90 0.35 -9.74
CA HIS A 60 4.15 0.17 -8.99
C HIS A 60 3.90 -0.19 -7.52
N ILE A 61 2.92 0.46 -6.87
CA ILE A 61 2.55 0.14 -5.48
C ILE A 61 1.99 -1.28 -5.38
N GLU A 62 1.15 -1.70 -6.32
CA GLU A 62 0.63 -3.06 -6.32
C GLU A 62 1.75 -4.09 -6.47
N LEU A 63 2.76 -3.83 -7.31
CA LEU A 63 3.94 -4.69 -7.43
C LEU A 63 4.73 -4.80 -6.12
N ARG A 64 4.79 -3.73 -5.30
CA ARG A 64 5.41 -3.79 -3.96
C ARG A 64 4.63 -4.70 -3.01
N VAL A 65 3.29 -4.64 -3.05
CA VAL A 65 2.43 -5.56 -2.29
C VAL A 65 2.61 -7.01 -2.77
N LEU A 66 2.63 -7.25 -4.09
CA LEU A 66 2.86 -8.58 -4.66
C LEU A 66 4.25 -9.13 -4.28
N THR A 67 5.26 -8.27 -4.21
CA THR A 67 6.61 -8.65 -3.74
C THR A 67 6.58 -9.08 -2.28
N ALA A 68 5.92 -8.33 -1.40
CA ALA A 68 5.78 -8.69 0.01
C ALA A 68 5.04 -10.03 0.19
N LEU A 69 3.98 -10.27 -0.61
CA LEU A 69 3.26 -11.53 -0.61
C LEU A 69 4.14 -12.70 -1.11
N ALA A 70 4.89 -12.51 -2.19
CA ALA A 70 5.81 -13.52 -2.72
C ALA A 70 6.92 -13.86 -1.71
N GLN A 71 7.46 -12.87 -1.00
CA GLN A 71 8.44 -13.09 0.06
C GLN A 71 7.85 -13.85 1.26
N ALA A 72 6.61 -13.55 1.65
CA ALA A 72 5.97 -14.18 2.81
C ALA A 72 5.49 -15.62 2.53
N TYR A 73 5.08 -15.92 1.29
CA TYR A 73 4.37 -17.17 0.96
C TYR A 73 5.02 -18.00 -0.16
N GLY A 74 5.96 -17.45 -0.90
CA GLY A 74 6.60 -18.14 -2.02
C GLY A 74 5.60 -18.63 -3.07
N SER A 75 5.85 -19.82 -3.62
CA SER A 75 4.98 -20.45 -4.62
C SER A 75 3.61 -20.89 -4.09
N ALA A 76 3.43 -20.98 -2.76
CA ALA A 76 2.16 -21.38 -2.16
C ALA A 76 1.02 -20.41 -2.53
N LEU A 77 1.36 -19.14 -2.77
CA LEU A 77 0.43 -18.09 -3.18
C LEU A 77 -0.27 -18.39 -4.53
N LEU A 78 0.40 -19.09 -5.44
CA LEU A 78 -0.11 -19.43 -6.77
C LEU A 78 -0.66 -20.86 -6.85
N GLN A 79 -0.15 -21.77 -6.02
CA GLN A 79 -0.50 -23.20 -6.04
C GLN A 79 -1.63 -23.56 -5.06
N GLY A 80 -1.76 -22.81 -3.97
CA GLY A 80 -2.74 -23.08 -2.92
C GLY A 80 -4.10 -22.49 -3.26
N ALA A 81 -5.13 -23.35 -3.33
CA ALA A 81 -6.54 -22.91 -3.45
C ALA A 81 -6.96 -21.97 -2.30
N ASP A 82 -6.26 -22.06 -1.18
CA ASP A 82 -6.41 -21.15 -0.05
C ASP A 82 -6.20 -19.68 -0.43
N PHE A 83 -5.27 -19.38 -1.34
CA PHE A 83 -4.94 -18.00 -1.74
C PHE A 83 -5.80 -17.47 -2.89
N GLU A 84 -6.71 -18.27 -3.43
CA GLU A 84 -7.62 -17.81 -4.50
C GLU A 84 -8.42 -16.54 -4.13
N PRO A 85 -9.00 -16.43 -2.91
CA PRO A 85 -9.69 -15.20 -2.49
C PRO A 85 -8.78 -13.97 -2.37
N VAL A 86 -7.46 -14.17 -2.14
CA VAL A 86 -6.47 -13.09 -2.11
C VAL A 86 -6.24 -12.56 -3.53
N LEU A 87 -6.03 -13.47 -4.48
CA LEU A 87 -5.82 -13.12 -5.88
C LEU A 87 -7.07 -12.48 -6.50
N ASP A 88 -8.26 -12.98 -6.16
CA ASP A 88 -9.54 -12.38 -6.57
C ASP A 88 -9.71 -10.99 -5.98
N CYS A 89 -9.41 -10.81 -4.68
CA CYS A 89 -9.48 -9.49 -4.06
C CYS A 89 -8.54 -8.47 -4.74
N ILE A 90 -7.31 -8.87 -5.10
CA ILE A 90 -6.39 -8.00 -5.84
C ILE A 90 -6.91 -7.72 -7.25
N ALA A 91 -7.43 -8.72 -7.95
CA ALA A 91 -7.93 -8.55 -9.30
C ALA A 91 -9.15 -7.61 -9.34
N GLU A 92 -10.09 -7.77 -8.41
CA GLU A 92 -11.35 -7.01 -8.36
C GLU A 92 -11.21 -5.63 -7.74
N TRP A 93 -10.46 -5.51 -6.63
CA TRP A 93 -10.43 -4.31 -5.79
C TRP A 93 -9.05 -3.66 -5.68
N GLY A 94 -8.00 -4.35 -6.13
CA GLY A 94 -6.64 -3.85 -6.09
C GLY A 94 -5.87 -4.26 -4.84
N ALA A 95 -4.54 -4.24 -4.93
CA ALA A 95 -3.67 -4.70 -3.85
C ALA A 95 -3.67 -3.77 -2.63
N VAL A 96 -3.96 -2.47 -2.81
CA VAL A 96 -4.12 -1.52 -1.71
C VAL A 96 -5.33 -1.89 -0.85
N VAL A 97 -6.46 -2.23 -1.49
CA VAL A 97 -7.68 -2.64 -0.78
C VAL A 97 -7.46 -3.98 -0.07
N LEU A 98 -6.72 -4.91 -0.67
CA LEU A 98 -6.32 -6.15 0.01
C LEU A 98 -5.61 -5.85 1.34
N VAL A 99 -4.59 -4.98 1.30
CA VAL A 99 -3.83 -4.60 2.50
C VAL A 99 -4.75 -3.95 3.54
N GLN A 100 -5.55 -2.97 3.13
CA GLN A 100 -6.47 -2.27 4.02
C GLN A 100 -7.46 -3.23 4.70
N ARG A 101 -8.08 -4.13 3.94
CA ARG A 101 -9.01 -5.14 4.46
C ARG A 101 -8.31 -6.11 5.41
N SER A 102 -7.08 -6.51 5.11
CA SER A 102 -6.32 -7.45 5.94
C SER A 102 -5.84 -6.85 7.27
N LEU A 103 -5.59 -5.54 7.34
CA LEU A 103 -5.10 -4.86 8.54
C LEU A 103 -6.22 -4.26 9.39
N TRP A 104 -7.23 -3.67 8.75
CA TRP A 104 -8.26 -2.85 9.42
C TRP A 104 -9.69 -3.28 9.09
N GLY A 105 -9.89 -4.31 8.28
CA GLY A 105 -11.23 -4.78 7.94
C GLY A 105 -11.90 -5.53 9.09
N GLU A 106 -13.17 -5.24 9.33
CA GLU A 106 -13.94 -5.79 10.45
C GLU A 106 -14.95 -6.86 10.01
N ARG A 107 -15.18 -7.02 8.70
CA ARG A 107 -16.16 -7.98 8.20
C ARG A 107 -15.63 -9.40 8.33
N SER A 108 -16.53 -10.39 8.42
CA SER A 108 -16.13 -11.80 8.52
C SER A 108 -15.16 -12.26 7.42
N ASP A 109 -15.33 -11.77 6.20
CA ASP A 109 -14.42 -12.09 5.09
C ASP A 109 -13.07 -11.40 5.24
N ASP A 110 -13.02 -10.21 5.85
CA ASP A 110 -11.79 -9.49 6.13
C ASP A 110 -10.98 -10.18 7.24
N LEU A 111 -11.66 -10.66 8.29
CA LEU A 111 -11.02 -11.45 9.34
C LEU A 111 -10.43 -12.77 8.81
N ARG A 112 -11.13 -13.43 7.88
CA ARG A 112 -10.61 -14.63 7.18
C ARG A 112 -9.41 -14.28 6.30
N LEU A 113 -9.45 -13.13 5.63
CA LEU A 113 -8.35 -12.64 4.81
C LEU A 113 -7.13 -12.33 5.68
N ALA A 114 -7.32 -11.63 6.80
CA ALA A 114 -6.29 -11.31 7.78
C ALA A 114 -5.66 -12.57 8.39
N ALA A 115 -6.47 -13.56 8.76
CA ALA A 115 -5.98 -14.84 9.28
C ALA A 115 -5.13 -15.59 8.24
N ARG A 116 -5.52 -15.56 6.97
CA ARG A 116 -4.76 -16.17 5.88
C ARG A 116 -3.48 -15.40 5.56
N LEU A 117 -3.52 -14.07 5.67
CA LEU A 117 -2.41 -13.16 5.40
C LEU A 117 -1.54 -12.85 6.64
N LEU A 118 -1.58 -13.69 7.67
CA LEU A 118 -0.90 -13.44 8.95
C LEU A 118 0.62 -13.23 8.79
N ALA A 119 1.29 -14.00 7.92
CA ALA A 119 2.73 -13.86 7.67
C ALA A 119 3.08 -12.57 6.91
N ALA A 120 2.16 -12.02 6.12
CA ALA A 120 2.34 -10.74 5.43
C ALA A 120 1.96 -9.51 6.27
N ARG A 121 1.43 -9.68 7.49
CA ARG A 121 0.99 -8.58 8.34
C ARG A 121 2.10 -7.55 8.58
N VAL A 122 3.28 -7.99 9.04
CA VAL A 122 4.40 -7.08 9.32
C VAL A 122 4.90 -6.38 8.04
N PRO A 123 5.14 -7.10 6.92
CA PRO A 123 5.42 -6.45 5.63
C PRO A 123 4.39 -5.40 5.23
N PHE A 124 3.10 -5.67 5.43
CA PHE A 124 2.04 -4.70 5.13
C PHE A 124 2.10 -3.45 6.00
N GLU A 125 2.33 -3.60 7.31
CA GLU A 125 2.54 -2.47 8.22
C GLU A 125 3.74 -1.59 7.76
N ILE A 126 4.83 -2.21 7.29
CA ILE A 126 5.99 -1.49 6.72
C ILE A 126 5.61 -0.74 5.43
N LEU A 127 4.84 -1.37 4.53
CA LEU A 127 4.36 -0.70 3.31
C LEU A 127 3.49 0.51 3.65
N CYS A 128 2.61 0.40 4.65
CA CYS A 128 1.78 1.50 5.12
C CYS A 128 2.61 2.64 5.75
N GLY A 129 3.72 2.31 6.44
CA GLY A 129 4.66 3.32 6.95
C GLY A 129 5.47 4.01 5.85
N THR A 130 5.74 3.31 4.74
CA THR A 130 6.53 3.83 3.61
C THR A 130 5.70 4.71 2.67
N TRP A 131 4.44 4.34 2.42
CA TRP A 131 3.51 5.06 1.55
C TRP A 131 2.18 5.36 2.26
N PRO A 132 2.19 6.12 3.36
CA PRO A 132 0.98 6.41 4.13
C PRO A 132 -0.08 7.15 3.30
N GLU A 133 0.32 8.00 2.36
CA GLU A 133 -0.56 8.72 1.44
C GLU A 133 -1.33 7.81 0.48
N VAL A 134 -0.88 6.57 0.27
CA VAL A 134 -1.59 5.60 -0.58
C VAL A 134 -2.46 4.68 0.27
N PHE A 135 -1.92 4.11 1.35
CA PHE A 135 -2.63 3.11 2.15
C PHE A 135 -3.57 3.72 3.19
N MET A 136 -3.30 4.93 3.66
CA MET A 136 -4.07 5.64 4.69
C MET A 136 -4.72 6.93 4.17
N ALA A 137 -4.83 7.11 2.86
CA ALA A 137 -5.39 8.32 2.24
C ALA A 137 -6.73 8.75 2.84
N GLN A 138 -7.65 7.80 3.03
CA GLN A 138 -8.98 8.06 3.61
C GLN A 138 -8.87 8.53 5.07
N GLY A 139 -8.10 7.82 5.90
CA GLY A 139 -7.90 8.21 7.30
C GLY A 139 -7.19 9.56 7.43
N GLN A 140 -6.24 9.85 6.54
CA GLN A 140 -5.59 11.16 6.49
C GLN A 140 -6.58 12.27 6.09
N ALA A 141 -7.45 12.03 5.11
CA ALA A 141 -8.48 12.99 4.72
C ALA A 141 -9.46 13.30 5.86
N GLU A 142 -9.91 12.27 6.57
CA GLU A 142 -10.77 12.42 7.75
C GLU A 142 -10.05 13.19 8.87
N LEU A 143 -8.80 12.86 9.18
CA LEU A 143 -8.02 13.60 10.19
C LEU A 143 -7.79 15.07 9.82
N GLN A 144 -7.65 15.38 8.54
CA GLN A 144 -7.51 16.76 8.07
C GLN A 144 -8.79 17.58 8.29
N GLU A 145 -9.96 16.95 8.24
CA GLU A 145 -11.24 17.60 8.59
C GLU A 145 -11.25 18.09 10.05
N PHE A 146 -10.60 17.34 10.95
CA PHE A 146 -10.52 17.68 12.37
C PHE A 146 -9.33 18.57 12.74
N ARG A 147 -8.46 18.95 11.80
CA ARG A 147 -7.35 19.84 12.11
C ARG A 147 -7.86 21.27 12.38
N PRO A 148 -7.54 21.87 13.54
CA PRO A 148 -7.92 23.25 13.82
C PRO A 148 -7.29 24.16 12.76
N GLN A 149 -8.12 24.94 12.07
CA GLN A 149 -7.62 25.97 11.15
C GLN A 149 -6.77 26.96 11.94
N PRO A 150 -5.58 27.34 11.45
CA PRO A 150 -4.81 28.40 12.08
C PRO A 150 -5.68 29.65 12.17
N PRO A 151 -5.65 30.39 13.30
CA PRO A 151 -6.44 31.61 13.43
C PRO A 151 -6.07 32.52 12.25
N LYS A 152 -7.08 32.88 11.44
CA LYS A 152 -6.90 33.84 10.35
C LYS A 152 -6.27 35.08 10.98
N SER A 153 -5.06 35.44 10.54
CA SER A 153 -4.45 36.67 10.99
C SER A 153 -5.30 37.83 10.47
N SER A 154 -6.25 38.26 11.30
CA SER A 154 -6.71 39.64 11.34
C SER A 154 -5.52 40.47 11.81
N MET A 155 -4.50 40.63 10.95
CA MET A 155 -3.57 41.73 11.13
C MET A 155 -4.40 42.98 10.93
N ALA A 156 -4.71 43.62 12.05
CA ALA A 156 -5.18 44.98 12.12
C ALA A 156 -4.23 45.82 11.26
N SER A 157 -4.77 46.40 10.20
CA SER A 157 -4.14 47.53 9.52
C SER A 157 -4.51 48.78 10.33
N ASP A 158 -3.92 48.92 11.51
CA ASP A 158 -3.89 50.16 12.27
C ASP A 158 -2.50 50.80 12.14
N GLY A 159 -2.49 52.08 11.77
CA GLY A 159 -1.31 52.96 11.68
C GLY A 159 -0.73 53.07 10.26
N GLU A 160 -0.51 54.24 9.66
CA GLU A 160 -0.23 55.61 10.16
C GLU A 160 -0.65 56.61 9.06
N GLU A 161 -1.35 57.72 9.34
CA GLU A 161 -0.87 59.03 9.79
C GLU A 161 -0.52 60.01 8.64
N GLY A 162 -1.05 61.24 8.73
CA GLY A 162 -0.41 62.43 8.13
C GLY A 162 -1.30 63.34 7.26
N GLY A 163 -1.59 64.55 7.75
CA GLY A 163 -1.96 65.69 6.89
C GLY A 163 -2.80 66.77 7.56
N ASP A 164 -2.14 67.68 8.30
CA ASP A 164 -2.64 69.01 8.66
C ASP A 164 -3.07 69.81 7.41
N ASP A 165 -4.15 70.60 7.53
CA ASP A 165 -4.32 71.91 6.87
C ASP A 165 -5.29 72.79 7.69
#